data_AF-A0A161PGQ9-F1
#
_entry.id   AF-A0A161PGQ9-F1
#
_cell.length_a   1.000
_cell.length_b   1.000
_cell.length_c   1.000
_cell.angle_alpha   90.00
_cell.angle_beta   90.00
_cell.angle_gamma   90.00
#
_symmetry.space_group_name_H-M   'P 1'
#
loop_
_entity.id
_entity.type
_entity.pdbx_description
1 polymer ?
#
loop_
_entity_poly.entity_id
_entity_poly.type
_entity_poly.pdbx_seq_one_letter_code
_entity_poly.pdbx_strand_id
1 'polypeptide(L)'
;MKLKKEIVEINIDVELNDDLSVELEFDYMNDSSRFVKVSEIEEEISDVSEFFDISALTTSDFPHLSEDEITDTIIAALSKITFQEVDIEIVFSDQTEVKFKIDGEEFNDHDHEE
;
A
#
# COMPACT_ATOMS: atom_id res chain seq x y z
N MET A 1 11.60 28.16 10.34
CA MET A 1 10.61 27.49 9.47
C MET A 1 10.88 26.01 9.62
N LYS A 2 9.94 25.22 10.16
CA LYS A 2 10.05 23.76 10.07
C LYS A 2 9.69 23.42 8.62
N LEU A 3 10.66 22.98 7.83
CA LEU A 3 10.37 22.35 6.54
C LEU A 3 9.43 21.18 6.87
N LYS A 4 8.20 21.23 6.36
CA LYS A 4 7.31 20.07 6.48
C LYS A 4 7.98 18.97 5.68
N LYS A 5 8.12 17.79 6.27
CA LYS A 5 8.57 16.61 5.54
C LYS A 5 7.40 16.22 4.63
N GLU A 6 7.58 16.31 3.33
CA GLU A 6 6.59 15.91 2.34
C GLU A 6 6.87 14.45 1.94
N ILE A 7 5.83 13.65 1.77
CA ILE A 7 5.97 12.29 1.26
C ILE A 7 6.33 12.37 -0.21
N VAL A 8 7.33 11.60 -0.62
CA VAL A 8 7.84 11.60 -1.99
C VAL A 8 7.66 10.25 -2.66
N GLU A 9 7.64 9.18 -1.87
CA GLU A 9 7.43 7.83 -2.36
C GLU A 9 6.66 7.01 -1.32
N ILE A 10 5.77 6.13 -1.78
CA ILE A 10 5.17 5.08 -0.96
C ILE A 10 5.32 3.76 -1.71
N ASN A 11 5.96 2.78 -1.07
CA ASN A 11 6.03 1.41 -1.54
C ASN A 11 5.15 0.54 -0.65
N ILE A 12 4.31 -0.29 -1.25
CA ILE A 12 3.39 -1.20 -0.56
C ILE A 12 3.62 -2.58 -1.15
N ASP A 13 4.12 -3.52 -0.36
CA ASP A 13 4.17 -4.92 -0.72
C ASP A 13 3.04 -5.65 -0.01
N VAL A 14 2.24 -6.41 -0.76
CA VAL A 14 1.08 -7.14 -0.25
C VAL A 14 1.25 -8.60 -0.56
N GLU A 15 1.48 -9.40 0.48
CA GLU A 15 1.51 -10.84 0.39
C GLU A 15 0.08 -11.38 0.44
N LEU A 16 -0.32 -12.12 -0.60
CA LEU A 16 -1.61 -12.78 -0.71
C LEU A 16 -1.47 -14.26 -0.35
N ASN A 17 -2.62 -14.94 -0.23
CA ASN A 17 -2.65 -16.40 -0.16
C ASN A 17 -2.24 -17.02 -1.53
N ASP A 18 -1.55 -18.17 -1.53
CA ASP A 18 -1.03 -18.90 -2.71
C ASP A 18 0.30 -18.37 -3.34
N ASP A 19 1.28 -17.93 -2.54
CA ASP A 19 2.63 -17.50 -3.02
C ASP A 19 2.59 -16.32 -4.03
N LEU A 20 1.52 -15.52 -3.96
CA LEU A 20 1.31 -14.34 -4.78
C LEU A 20 1.62 -13.08 -3.95
N SER A 21 2.46 -12.20 -4.45
CA SER A 21 2.74 -10.89 -3.84
C SER A 21 2.43 -9.77 -4.84
N VAL A 22 2.04 -8.60 -4.34
CA VAL A 22 1.81 -7.42 -5.18
C VAL A 22 2.51 -6.22 -4.57
N GLU A 23 3.40 -5.63 -5.36
CA GLU A 23 4.10 -4.39 -5.06
C GLU A 23 3.37 -3.20 -5.72
N LEU A 24 3.13 -2.15 -4.95
CA LEU A 24 2.57 -0.88 -5.40
C LEU A 24 3.57 0.21 -5.05
N GLU A 25 4.07 0.92 -6.04
CA GLU A 25 5.01 2.03 -5.93
C GLU A 25 4.29 3.32 -6.36
N PHE A 26 4.29 4.30 -5.48
CA PHE A 26 3.74 5.62 -5.73
C PHE A 26 4.85 6.65 -5.63
N ASP A 27 5.32 7.15 -6.78
CA ASP A 27 6.32 8.21 -6.86
C ASP A 27 5.61 9.57 -7.04
N TYR A 28 5.55 10.34 -5.96
CA TYR A 28 4.94 11.66 -5.94
C TYR A 28 5.90 12.75 -6.47
N MET A 29 7.20 12.46 -6.65
CA MET A 29 8.12 13.39 -7.28
C MET A 29 7.88 13.52 -8.79
N ASN A 30 7.48 12.43 -9.42
CA ASN A 30 7.26 12.28 -10.85
C ASN A 30 5.77 12.20 -11.21
N ASP A 31 4.87 12.30 -10.22
CA ASP A 31 3.41 12.14 -10.38
C ASP A 31 3.09 10.81 -11.08
N SER A 32 3.83 9.76 -10.69
CA SER A 32 3.82 8.45 -11.34
C SER A 32 3.46 7.38 -10.32
N SER A 33 2.55 6.49 -10.68
CA SER A 33 2.28 5.27 -9.92
C SER A 33 2.59 4.05 -10.77
N ARG A 34 3.17 3.05 -10.14
CA ARG A 34 3.56 1.79 -10.75
C ARG A 34 3.07 0.65 -9.89
N PHE A 35 2.46 -0.34 -10.54
CA PHE A 35 1.92 -1.52 -9.89
C PHE A 35 2.62 -2.73 -10.50
N VAL A 36 3.28 -3.52 -9.66
CA VAL A 36 4.07 -4.68 -10.06
C VAL A 36 3.55 -5.86 -9.26
N LYS A 37 2.99 -6.87 -9.93
CA LYS A 37 2.81 -8.15 -9.26
C LYS A 37 4.15 -8.87 -9.22
N VAL A 38 4.51 -9.37 -8.05
CA VAL A 38 5.60 -10.31 -7.87
C VAL A 38 4.98 -11.63 -7.46
N SER A 39 4.99 -12.60 -8.34
CA SER A 39 4.64 -13.96 -7.93
C SER A 39 5.76 -14.88 -8.33
N GLU A 40 6.00 -15.91 -7.52
CA GLU A 40 6.99 -16.94 -7.86
C GLU A 40 6.65 -17.63 -9.19
N ILE A 41 5.37 -17.58 -9.58
CA ILE A 41 4.87 -17.79 -10.93
C ILE A 41 4.93 -16.45 -11.69
N GLU A 42 5.84 -16.33 -12.67
CA GLU A 42 5.97 -15.19 -13.61
C GLU A 42 4.69 -15.00 -14.48
N GLU A 43 3.55 -14.75 -13.86
CA GLU A 43 2.28 -14.42 -14.50
C GLU A 43 1.95 -12.95 -14.27
N GLU A 44 2.15 -12.17 -15.32
CA GLU A 44 1.75 -10.78 -15.44
C GLU A 44 0.21 -10.70 -15.31
N ILE A 45 -0.33 -10.12 -14.22
CA ILE A 45 -1.77 -9.82 -14.20
C ILE A 45 -2.00 -8.63 -15.11
N SER A 46 -2.96 -8.77 -16.02
CA SER A 46 -3.39 -7.67 -16.87
C SER A 46 -4.07 -6.53 -16.12
N ASP A 47 -4.53 -6.70 -14.88
CA ASP A 47 -5.21 -5.62 -14.13
C ASP A 47 -5.09 -5.76 -12.60
N VAL A 48 -4.26 -4.92 -11.98
CA VAL A 48 -4.09 -4.86 -10.51
C VAL A 48 -5.32 -4.23 -9.84
N SER A 49 -6.13 -3.47 -10.58
CA SER A 49 -7.37 -2.85 -10.08
C SER A 49 -8.45 -3.87 -9.70
N GLU A 50 -8.29 -5.14 -10.11
CA GLU A 50 -9.15 -6.24 -9.65
C GLU A 50 -8.94 -6.57 -8.17
N PHE A 51 -7.73 -6.30 -7.66
CA PHE A 51 -7.33 -6.62 -6.29
C PHE A 51 -7.33 -5.38 -5.39
N PHE A 52 -6.99 -4.22 -5.94
CA PHE A 52 -6.80 -2.99 -5.18
C PHE A 52 -7.75 -1.90 -5.66
N ASP A 53 -8.37 -1.17 -4.74
CA ASP A 53 -9.03 0.09 -5.09
C ASP A 53 -7.97 1.21 -5.24
N ILE A 54 -7.19 1.13 -6.32
CA ILE A 54 -6.08 2.05 -6.63
C ILE A 54 -6.57 3.50 -6.73
N SER A 55 -7.85 3.70 -7.05
CA SER A 55 -8.45 5.03 -7.09
C SER A 55 -8.44 5.68 -5.70
N ALA A 56 -8.68 4.93 -4.63
CA ALA A 56 -8.57 5.44 -3.27
C ALA A 56 -7.14 5.89 -2.94
N LEU A 57 -6.13 5.14 -3.41
CA LEU A 57 -4.72 5.48 -3.19
C LEU A 57 -4.31 6.71 -4.02
N THR A 58 -4.54 6.69 -5.33
CA THR A 58 -4.12 7.77 -6.25
C THR A 58 -4.86 9.10 -6.04
N THR A 59 -6.05 9.08 -5.43
CA THR A 59 -6.80 10.31 -5.10
C THR A 59 -6.54 10.81 -3.68
N SER A 60 -5.83 10.03 -2.86
CA SER A 60 -5.53 10.41 -1.48
C SER A 60 -4.41 11.42 -1.41
N ASP A 61 -4.62 12.42 -0.56
CA ASP A 61 -3.65 13.49 -0.29
C ASP A 61 -2.61 13.01 0.73
N PHE A 62 -1.99 11.85 0.46
CA PHE A 62 -0.96 11.22 1.30
C PHE A 62 0.05 12.19 1.92
N PRO A 63 0.65 13.16 1.19
CA PRO A 63 1.59 14.12 1.78
C PRO A 63 1.04 14.96 2.96
N HIS A 64 -0.27 14.98 3.15
CA HIS A 64 -0.95 15.67 4.23
C HIS A 64 -1.54 14.74 5.31
N LEU A 65 -1.55 13.43 5.07
CA LEU A 65 -2.06 12.42 5.98
C LEU A 65 -1.04 12.06 7.08
N SER A 66 -1.55 11.67 8.24
CA SER A 66 -0.73 11.08 9.32
C SER A 66 -0.45 9.60 9.04
N GLU A 67 0.59 9.02 9.63
CA GLU A 67 0.94 7.59 9.46
C GLU A 67 -0.27 6.65 9.64
N ASP A 68 -1.09 6.87 10.67
CA ASP A 68 -2.36 6.15 10.88
C ASP A 68 -3.34 6.29 9.71
N GLU A 69 -3.52 7.50 9.18
CA GLU A 69 -4.46 7.75 8.08
C GLU A 69 -3.97 7.14 6.76
N ILE A 70 -2.66 7.11 6.54
CA ILE A 70 -2.03 6.44 5.41
C ILE A 70 -2.31 4.93 5.49
N THR A 71 -2.07 4.36 6.68
CA THR A 71 -2.34 2.95 6.96
C THR A 71 -3.80 2.61 6.72
N ASP A 72 -4.74 3.40 7.27
CA ASP A 72 -6.18 3.22 7.12
C ASP A 72 -6.63 3.32 5.65
N THR A 73 -6.07 4.27 4.90
CA THR A 73 -6.31 4.43 3.45
C THR A 73 -5.84 3.22 2.67
N ILE A 74 -4.66 2.69 3.00
CA ILE A 74 -4.11 1.50 2.37
C ILE A 74 -4.98 0.29 2.68
N ILE A 75 -5.33 0.05 3.94
CA ILE A 75 -6.24 -1.03 4.35
C ILE A 75 -7.59 -0.91 3.62
N ALA A 76 -8.17 0.29 3.54
CA ALA A 76 -9.42 0.51 2.83
C ALA A 76 -9.30 0.16 1.33
N ALA A 77 -8.16 0.46 0.71
CA ALA A 77 -7.88 0.05 -0.68
C ALA A 77 -7.71 -1.47 -0.83
N LEU A 78 -7.27 -2.15 0.22
CA LEU A 78 -7.09 -3.61 0.32
C LEU A 78 -8.34 -4.36 0.77
N SER A 79 -9.40 -3.67 1.19
CA SER A 79 -10.62 -4.27 1.76
C SER A 79 -11.32 -5.29 0.83
N LYS A 80 -10.97 -5.32 -0.46
CA LYS A 80 -11.55 -6.26 -1.44
C LYS A 80 -10.82 -7.60 -1.51
N ILE A 81 -9.67 -7.73 -0.84
CA ILE A 81 -8.81 -8.91 -0.91
C ILE A 81 -8.40 -9.42 0.46
N THR A 82 -8.18 -10.73 0.55
CA THR A 82 -7.58 -11.39 1.71
C THR A 82 -6.07 -11.44 1.50
N PHE A 83 -5.34 -10.70 2.33
CA PHE A 83 -3.87 -10.71 2.37
C PHE A 83 -3.37 -11.44 3.63
N GLN A 84 -2.13 -11.93 3.57
CA GLN A 84 -1.40 -12.53 4.69
C GLN A 84 -0.59 -11.47 5.44
N GLU A 85 0.16 -10.64 4.71
CA GLU A 85 0.97 -9.56 5.27
C GLU A 85 0.97 -8.39 4.28
N VAL A 86 1.06 -7.16 4.80
CA VAL A 86 1.23 -5.94 4.01
C VAL A 86 2.37 -5.14 4.60
N ASP A 87 3.44 -4.96 3.84
CA ASP A 87 4.57 -4.12 4.19
C ASP A 87 4.45 -2.76 3.50
N ILE A 88 4.48 -1.69 4.28
CA ILE A 88 4.35 -0.32 3.79
C ILE A 88 5.61 0.44 4.16
N GLU A 89 6.22 1.03 3.14
CA GLU A 89 7.38 1.90 3.24
C GLU A 89 7.01 3.29 2.72
N ILE A 90 7.25 4.31 3.54
CA ILE A 90 7.02 5.71 3.21
C ILE A 90 8.36 6.42 3.21
N VAL A 91 8.69 7.03 2.07
CA VAL A 91 9.88 7.86 1.92
C VAL A 91 9.48 9.32 1.94
N PHE A 92 10.15 10.10 2.79
CA PHE A 92 9.99 11.54 2.88
C PHE A 92 11.09 12.27 2.10
N SER A 93 10.81 13.51 1.71
CA SER A 93 11.73 14.41 1.00
C SER A 93 13.05 14.70 1.74
N ASP A 94 13.09 14.49 3.05
CA ASP A 94 14.30 14.56 3.89
C ASP A 94 15.10 13.23 3.89
N GLN A 95 14.76 12.28 3.00
CA GLN A 95 15.30 10.91 2.97
C GLN A 95 15.04 10.12 4.26
N THR A 96 14.02 10.52 5.02
CA THR A 96 13.53 9.71 6.14
C THR A 96 12.68 8.58 5.56
N GLU A 97 12.89 7.36 6.02
CA GLU A 97 12.13 6.18 5.64
C GLU A 97 11.37 5.67 6.87
N VAL A 98 10.08 5.42 6.72
CA VAL A 98 9.22 4.82 7.74
C VAL A 98 8.68 3.52 7.17
N LYS A 99 8.84 2.42 7.91
CA LYS A 99 8.38 1.10 7.51
C LYS A 99 7.49 0.50 8.59
N PHE A 100 6.36 -0.04 8.19
CA PHE A 100 5.45 -0.75 9.09
C PHE A 100 4.78 -1.88 8.33
N LYS A 101 4.34 -2.88 9.08
CA LYS A 101 3.76 -4.10 8.55
C LYS A 101 2.40 -4.36 9.17
N ILE A 102 1.47 -4.84 8.37
CA ILE A 102 0.12 -5.17 8.77
C ILE A 102 -0.07 -6.66 8.60
N ASP A 103 -0.41 -7.33 9.69
CA ASP A 103 -0.72 -8.76 9.67
C ASP A 103 -2.17 -8.97 9.21
N GLY A 104 -2.35 -9.74 8.15
CA GLY A 104 -3.63 -10.02 7.55
C GLY A 104 -4.50 -10.99 8.35
N GLU A 105 -3.92 -11.82 9.23
CA GLU A 105 -4.71 -12.69 10.12
C GLU A 105 -5.46 -11.84 11.15
N GLU A 106 -4.82 -10.80 11.71
CA GLU A 106 -5.48 -9.88 12.66
C GLU A 106 -6.56 -9.00 12.00
N PHE A 107 -6.44 -8.71 10.70
CA PHE A 107 -7.39 -7.87 9.98
C PHE A 107 -8.59 -8.64 9.41
N ASN A 108 -8.38 -9.86 8.88
CA ASN A 108 -9.47 -10.66 8.31
C ASN A 108 -10.37 -11.29 9.37
N ASP A 109 -9.91 -11.44 10.62
CA ASP A 109 -10.73 -12.00 11.73
C ASP A 109 -11.73 -10.96 12.29
N HIS A 110 -11.56 -9.67 11.99
CA HIS A 110 -12.34 -8.58 12.59
C HIS A 110 -13.69 -8.29 11.87
N ASP A 111 -14.00 -8.97 10.76
CA ASP A 111 -15.29 -8.89 10.05
C ASP A 111 -16.20 -10.11 10.33
N HIS A 112 -16.08 -10.73 11.51
CA HIS A 112 -16.94 -11.84 11.90
C HIS A 112 -17.36 -11.80 13.38
N GLU A 113 -17.90 -10.67 13.83
CA GLU A 113 -18.82 -10.63 14.97
C GLU A 113 -20.16 -10.02 14.54
N GLU A 114 -21.17 -10.90 14.41
CA GLU A 114 -22.60 -10.63 14.14
C GLU A 114 -23.30 -9.73 15.18
#